data_AF-A0A2H9MRX7-F1
#
_entry.id   AF-A0A2H9MRX7-F1
#
_cell.length_a   1.000
_cell.length_b   1.000
_cell.length_c   1.000
_cell.angle_alpha   90.00
_cell.angle_beta   90.00
_cell.angle_gamma   90.00
#
_symmetry.space_group_name_H-M   'P 1'
#
loop_
_entity.id
_entity.type
_entity.pdbx_description
1 polymer ?
#
loop_
_entity_poly.entity_id
_entity_poly.type
_entity_poly.pdbx_seq_one_letter_code
_entity_poly.pdbx_strand_id
1 'polypeptide(L)' 'MEGIIRDLIGGGNLLASVYFLVIERADYGYCLVPIETRYLNQMIDDMGNIIGKKVMYEDDMLYFPNT' A
#
# COMPACT_ATOMS: atom_id res chain seq x y z
N MET A 1 6.53 -8.65 -7.12
CA MET A 1 7.50 -7.88 -6.30
C MET A 1 7.13 -7.97 -4.83
N GLU A 2 8.00 -8.44 -3.94
CA GLU A 2 7.73 -8.47 -2.48
C GLU A 2 8.28 -7.21 -1.78
N GLY A 3 7.55 -6.69 -0.79
CA GLY A 3 8.00 -5.57 0.04
C GLY A 3 7.20 -5.40 1.33
N ILE A 4 7.53 -4.36 2.10
CA ILE A 4 6.87 -3.99 3.37
C ILE A 4 6.28 -2.59 3.23
N ILE A 5 5.01 -2.40 3.60
CA ILE A 5 4.41 -1.06 3.66
C ILE A 5 5.08 -0.28 4.79
N ARG A 6 5.71 0.86 4.50
CA ARG A 6 6.40 1.70 5.49
C ARG A 6 5.64 2.96 5.83
N ASP A 7 4.95 3.54 4.86
CA ASP A 7 4.22 4.78 5.04
C ASP A 7 3.07 4.90 4.04
N LEU A 8 2.18 5.85 4.29
CA LEU A 8 1.08 6.22 3.43
C LEU A 8 1.15 7.73 3.17
N ILE A 9 1.36 8.10 1.90
CA ILE A 9 1.37 9.51 1.50
C ILE A 9 0.00 9.85 0.93
N GLY A 10 -0.69 10.77 1.59
CA GLY A 10 -1.92 11.37 1.06
C GLY A 10 -1.60 12.43 0.02
N GLY A 11 -2.23 12.34 -1.16
CA GLY A 11 -2.29 13.46 -2.08
C GLY A 11 -3.02 14.61 -1.38
N GLY A 12 -2.38 15.77 -1.23
CA GLY A 12 -2.90 16.91 -0.48
C GLY A 12 -4.19 17.48 -1.07
N ASN A 13 -5.32 16.88 -0.74
CA ASN A 13 -6.66 17.45 -0.66
C ASN A 13 -7.59 16.37 -0.10
N LEU A 14 -8.58 16.76 0.72
CA LEU A 14 -9.66 15.89 1.21
C LEU A 14 -10.46 15.18 0.08
N LEU A 15 -10.24 15.58 -1.17
CA LEU A 15 -10.83 15.04 -2.39
C LEU A 15 -9.87 14.12 -3.19
N ALA A 16 -8.64 13.89 -2.71
CA ALA A 16 -7.73 12.99 -3.39
C ALA A 16 -8.33 11.58 -3.42
N SER A 17 -8.70 11.14 -4.62
CA SER A 17 -9.26 9.80 -4.85
C SER A 17 -8.18 8.72 -4.80
N VAL A 18 -6.90 9.11 -4.65
CA VAL A 18 -5.73 8.23 -4.71
C VAL A 18 -4.73 8.60 -3.62
N TYR A 19 -4.26 7.57 -2.91
CA TYR A 19 -3.14 7.60 -1.99
C TYR A 19 -1.95 6.85 -2.59
N PHE A 20 -0.76 7.02 -2.02
CA PHE A 20 0.41 6.23 -2.38
C PHE A 20 0.91 5.43 -1.18
N LEU A 21 0.99 4.11 -1.34
CA LEU A 21 1.68 3.22 -0.42
C LEU A 21 3.18 3.32 -0.68
N VAL A 22 3.93 3.65 0.36
CA VAL A 22 5.40 3.60 0.34
C VAL A 22 5.80 2.18 0.72
N ILE A 23 6.30 1.42 -0.24
CA ILE A 23 6.70 0.02 -0.02
C ILE A 23 8.22 -0.06 -0.09
N GLU A 24 8.84 -0.55 0.98
CA GLU A 24 10.27 -0.85 1.03
C GLU A 24 10.53 -2.27 0.54
N ARG A 25 11.53 -2.39 -0.32
CA ARG A 25 12.01 -3.62 -0.91
C ARG A 25 13.46 -3.85 -0.52
N ALA A 26 13.83 -5.11 -0.34
CA ALA A 26 15.21 -5.49 -0.05
C ALA A 26 16.17 -5.22 -1.22
N ASP A 27 15.66 -5.26 -2.45
CA ASP A 27 16.45 -5.26 -3.68
C ASP A 27 16.50 -3.91 -4.42
N TYR A 28 15.49 -3.03 -4.25
CA TYR A 28 15.39 -1.75 -4.98
C TYR A 28 15.06 -0.53 -4.10
N GLY A 29 15.09 -0.65 -2.77
CA GLY A 29 14.75 0.46 -1.87
C GLY A 29 13.24 0.73 -1.85
N TYR A 30 12.81 1.98 -2.09
CA TYR A 30 11.40 2.36 -1.97
C TYR A 30 10.68 2.44 -3.31
N CYS A 31 9.43 1.98 -3.35
CA CYS A 31 8.51 2.21 -4.45
C CYS A 31 7.18 2.79 -3.96
N LEU A 32 6.57 3.63 -4.80
CA LEU A 32 5.26 4.22 -4.55
C LEU A 32 4.22 3.46 -5.36
N VAL A 33 3.25 2.85 -4.67
CA VAL A 33 2.13 2.15 -5.32
C VAL A 33 0.86 2.99 -5.14
N PRO A 34 0.23 3.49 -6.22
CA PRO A 34 -1.02 4.21 -6.10
C PRO A 34 -2.15 3.27 -5.67
N ILE A 35 -3.03 3.75 -4.80
CA ILE A 35 -4.22 3.04 -4.34
C ILE A 35 -5.40 3.99 -4.25
N GLU A 36 -6.54 3.62 -4.81
CA GLU A 36 -7.74 4.45 -4.66
C GLU A 36 -8.23 4.44 -3.21
N THR A 37 -8.76 5.57 -2.75
CA THR A 37 -9.23 5.75 -1.37
C THR A 37 -10.24 4.69 -0.94
N ARG A 38 -11.13 4.25 -1.85
CA ARG A 38 -12.12 3.19 -1.53
C ARG A 38 -11.45 1.84 -1.22
N TYR A 39 -10.39 1.48 -1.95
CA TYR A 39 -9.68 0.23 -1.76
C TYR A 39 -8.78 0.30 -0.52
N LEU A 40 -8.18 1.47 -0.26
CA LEU A 40 -7.44 1.72 0.97
C LEU A 40 -8.33 1.57 2.21
N ASN A 41 -9.51 2.18 2.20
CA ASN A 41 -10.45 2.09 3.32
C ASN A 41 -10.88 0.64 3.56
N GLN A 42 -11.26 -0.08 2.51
CA GLN A 42 -11.62 -1.49 2.62
C GLN A 42 -10.47 -2.33 3.19
N MET A 43 -9.25 -2.10 2.73
CA MET A 43 -8.06 -2.78 3.22
C MET A 43 -7.78 -2.50 4.70
N ILE A 44 -8.00 -1.27 5.18
CA ILE A 44 -7.87 -0.91 6.59
C ILE A 44 -9.00 -1.56 7.42
N ASP A 45 -10.23 -1.57 6.92
CA ASP A 45 -11.37 -2.21 7.59
C ASP A 45 -11.15 -3.72 7.74
N ASP A 46 -10.63 -4.38 6.70
CA ASP A 46 -10.39 -5.82 6.67
C ASP A 46 -9.15 -6.23 7.50
N MET A 47 -8.10 -5.40 7.51
CA MET A 47 -6.78 -5.79 8.03
C MET A 47 -6.28 -5.01 9.26
N GLY A 48 -6.96 -3.92 9.63
CA GLY A 48 -6.52 -2.97 10.64
C GLY A 48 -5.33 -2.13 10.19
N ASN A 49 -4.35 -1.93 11.08
CA ASN A 49 -3.12 -1.20 10.75
C ASN A 49 -2.33 -1.92 9.67
N ILE A 50 -2.13 -1.25 8.53
CA ILE A 50 -1.43 -1.80 7.36
C ILE A 50 0.08 -1.53 7.37
N ILE A 51 0.57 -0.57 8.15
CA ILE A 51 2.00 -0.24 8.22
C ILE A 51 2.78 -1.39 8.85
N GLY A 52 3.88 -1.79 8.22
CA GLY A 52 4.71 -2.93 8.60
C GLY A 52 4.24 -4.26 8.01
N LYS A 53 3.10 -4.32 7.33
CA LYS A 53 2.64 -5.55 6.68
C LYS A 53 3.45 -5.84 5.42
N LYS A 54 3.73 -7.13 5.22
CA LYS A 54 4.28 -7.64 3.97
C LYS A 54 3.23 -7.60 2.87
N VAL A 55 3.68 -7.27 1.67
CA VAL A 55 2.85 -7.21 0.46
C VAL A 55 3.60 -7.78 -0.72
N MET A 56 2.85 -8.33 -1.66
CA MET A 56 3.32 -8.58 -3.00
C MET A 56 2.58 -7.67 -3.98
N TYR A 57 3.29 -7.13 -4.95
CA TYR A 57 2.72 -6.34 -6.03
C TYR A 57 3.12 -6.95 -7.37
N GLU A 58 2.13 -7.36 -8.16
CA GLU A 58 2.29 -8.03 -9.45
C GLU A 58 1.07 -7.71 -10.32
N ASP A 59 1.28 -7.49 -11.62
CA ASP A 59 0.20 -7.20 -12.60
C ASP A 59 -0.79 -6.11 -12.14
N ASP A 60 -0.26 -5.00 -11.61
CA ASP A 60 -1.01 -3.87 -11.03
C ASP A 60 -1.91 -4.22 -9.83
N MET A 61 -1.75 -5.41 -9.24
CA MET A 61 -2.50 -5.88 -8.08
C MET A 61 -1.62 -6.03 -6.85
N LEU A 62 -2.15 -5.62 -5.69
CA LEU A 62 -1.49 -5.74 -4.39
C LEU A 62 -2.12 -6.89 -3.59
N TYR A 63 -1.28 -7.83 -3.17
CA TYR A 63 -1.66 -9.02 -2.43
C TYR A 63 -1.00 -9.01 -1.05
N PHE A 64 -1.74 -9.46 -0.06
CA PHE A 64 -1.19 -9.77 1.26
C PHE A 64 -0.97 -11.27 1.35
N PRO A 65 0.27 -11.76 1.46
CA PRO A 65 0.49 -13.17 1.71
C PRO A 65 -0.19 -13.52 3.04
N ASN A 66 -1.07 -14.54 3.03
CA ASN A 66 -1.71 -15.04 4.23
C ASN A 66 -0.64 -15.35 5.28
N THR A 67 -0.68 -14.64 6.41
CA THR A 67 0.07 -14.96 7.63
C THR A 67 -0.41 -16.27 8.22
#